data_AF-A0A7V3J142-F1
#
_entry.id   AF-A0A7V3J142-F1
#
_cell.length_a   1.000
_cell.length_b   1.000
_cell.length_c   1.000
_cell.angle_alpha   90.00
_cell.angle_beta   90.00
_cell.angle_gamma   90.00
#
_symmetry.space_group_name_H-M   'P 1'
#
loop_
_entity.id
_entity.type
_entity.pdbx_description
1 polymer ?
#
loop_
_entity_poly.entity_id
_entity_poly.type
_entity_poly.pdbx_seq_one_letter_code
_entity_poly.pdbx_strand_id
1 'polypeptide(L)'
;MIADGPRVDKFGEPEKCAATRAIIDEVDWDCEVHRNFSPTNMTIRLRISSGLNWAFEIVDRAIILEHDCLPSKSFFNYCSVLLERYESDERVMMISGQNHLFGHGATKDSYYFSRYPHVMWGWATWRRAWAKYDLDMAQWPEIRDAKLFDQYFPKRRERYYWESVLEYTVYNGRLDTWDYQWFYSMWANSGLCITPSRNLVQNIGLDSEATHTNTTYDKIYATLRAEELDFPLVHPANVLASVDKDVLEGRLRFAYHTKGMLGVFFRYLSLKVLLRRTTARTRRFFGILWRGRSGI
;
A
#
# COMPACT_ATOMS: atom_id res chain seq x y z
N MET A 1 -18.90 7.97 -3.44
CA MET A 1 -18.80 7.17 -2.20
C MET A 1 -18.99 5.69 -2.49
N ILE A 2 -18.16 4.87 -1.86
CA ILE A 2 -18.14 3.41 -2.03
C ILE A 2 -18.38 2.82 -0.64
N ALA A 3 -19.43 2.03 -0.47
CA ALA A 3 -19.67 1.29 0.77
C ALA A 3 -19.98 -0.18 0.47
N ASP A 4 -19.53 -1.08 1.34
CA ASP A 4 -19.86 -2.51 1.27
C ASP A 4 -21.26 -2.79 1.85
N GLY A 5 -21.78 -3.97 1.54
CA GLY A 5 -23.01 -4.47 2.14
C GLY A 5 -22.78 -5.03 3.56
N PRO A 6 -23.84 -5.08 4.38
CA PRO A 6 -23.77 -5.72 5.69
C PRO A 6 -23.47 -7.21 5.56
N ARG A 7 -22.76 -7.79 6.53
CA ARG A 7 -22.60 -9.24 6.60
C ARG A 7 -23.85 -9.85 7.20
N VAL A 8 -24.30 -10.94 6.60
CA VAL A 8 -25.57 -11.59 6.94
C VAL A 8 -25.52 -12.24 8.34
N ASP A 9 -24.32 -12.58 8.81
CA ASP A 9 -24.06 -13.29 10.06
C ASP A 9 -23.85 -12.36 11.27
N LYS A 10 -23.80 -11.03 11.09
CA LYS A 10 -23.55 -10.06 12.16
C LYS A 10 -24.82 -9.28 12.53
N PHE A 11 -25.42 -9.64 13.66
CA PHE A 11 -26.60 -8.97 14.20
C PHE A 11 -26.35 -7.47 14.44
N GLY A 12 -27.27 -6.61 13.99
CA GLY A 12 -27.16 -5.15 14.14
C GLY A 12 -26.31 -4.44 13.08
N GLU A 13 -25.62 -5.18 12.19
CA GLU A 13 -24.81 -4.58 11.12
C GLU A 13 -25.67 -3.93 10.01
N PRO A 14 -26.82 -4.50 9.58
CA PRO A 14 -27.71 -3.84 8.61
C PRO A 14 -28.19 -2.46 9.08
N GLU A 15 -28.57 -2.33 10.35
CA GLU A 15 -29.03 -1.07 10.95
C GLU A 15 -27.90 -0.04 11.02
N LYS A 16 -26.69 -0.46 11.41
CA LYS A 16 -25.50 0.41 11.40
C LYS A 16 -25.15 0.87 9.98
N CYS A 17 -25.19 -0.04 8.99
CA CYS A 17 -24.98 0.32 7.59
C CYS A 17 -26.02 1.32 7.09
N ALA A 18 -27.30 1.15 7.46
CA ALA A 18 -28.35 2.10 7.10
C ALA A 18 -28.11 3.47 7.75
N ALA A 19 -27.73 3.51 9.03
CA ALA A 19 -27.40 4.74 9.73
C ALA A 19 -26.20 5.47 9.08
N THR A 20 -25.13 4.75 8.72
CA THR A 20 -23.99 5.35 8.00
C THR A 20 -24.41 5.92 6.64
N ARG A 21 -25.30 5.23 5.93
CA ARG A 21 -25.81 5.71 4.62
C ARG A 21 -26.66 6.98 4.78
N ALA A 22 -27.44 7.10 5.85
CA ALA A 22 -28.24 8.28 6.13
C ALA A 22 -27.39 9.54 6.36
N ILE A 23 -26.22 9.42 7.01
CA ILE A 23 -25.28 10.55 7.20
C ILE A 23 -24.83 11.12 5.84
N ILE A 24 -24.74 10.29 4.80
CA ILE A 24 -24.35 10.73 3.45
C ILE A 24 -25.45 11.60 2.82
N ASP A 25 -26.70 11.45 3.25
CA ASP A 25 -27.82 12.29 2.81
C ASP A 25 -27.83 13.67 3.48
N GLU A 26 -27.10 13.83 4.59
CA GLU A 26 -26.99 15.10 5.31
C GLU A 26 -25.91 16.04 4.74
N VAL A 27 -25.15 15.58 3.74
CA VAL A 27 -24.10 16.40 3.10
C VAL A 27 -24.74 17.53 2.31
N ASP A 28 -24.56 18.77 2.78
CA ASP A 28 -25.17 19.99 2.24
C ASP A 28 -24.22 20.81 1.34
N TRP A 29 -23.06 20.25 1.00
CA TRP A 29 -22.06 20.92 0.18
C TRP A 29 -22.48 20.98 -1.29
N ASP A 30 -22.07 22.04 -1.98
CA ASP A 30 -22.26 22.19 -3.42
C ASP A 30 -21.31 21.25 -4.19
N CYS A 31 -21.65 19.96 -4.23
CA CYS A 31 -20.87 18.93 -4.90
C CYS A 31 -21.74 17.82 -5.50
N GLU A 32 -21.24 17.19 -6.56
CA GLU A 32 -21.89 16.03 -7.17
C GLU A 32 -21.56 14.75 -6.40
N VAL A 33 -22.57 14.14 -5.79
CA VAL A 33 -22.40 12.93 -4.97
C VAL A 33 -22.82 11.69 -5.75
N HIS A 34 -21.84 10.99 -6.33
CA HIS A 34 -22.08 9.66 -6.87
C HIS A 34 -21.98 8.59 -5.79
N ARG A 35 -22.91 7.64 -5.77
CA ARG A 35 -23.00 6.59 -4.74
C ARG A 35 -22.95 5.22 -5.40
N ASN A 36 -22.07 4.36 -4.89
CA ASN A 36 -21.99 2.96 -5.26
C ASN A 36 -22.03 2.16 -3.95
N PHE A 37 -23.19 1.58 -3.65
CA PHE A 37 -23.39 0.77 -2.45
C PHE A 37 -23.63 -0.67 -2.85
N SER A 38 -22.83 -1.59 -2.30
CA SER A 38 -23.09 -3.01 -2.50
C SER A 38 -24.28 -3.44 -1.63
N PRO A 39 -25.23 -4.24 -2.18
CA PRO A 39 -26.30 -4.84 -1.39
C PRO A 39 -25.79 -5.99 -0.51
N THR A 40 -24.70 -6.64 -0.90
CA THR A 40 -24.11 -7.79 -0.20
C THR A 40 -22.66 -7.50 0.20
N ASN A 41 -22.18 -8.13 1.26
CA ASN A 41 -20.77 -8.03 1.64
C ASN A 41 -19.91 -8.76 0.61
N MET A 42 -19.07 -8.01 -0.12
CA MET A 42 -18.18 -8.56 -1.15
C MET A 42 -16.75 -8.77 -0.66
N THR A 43 -16.50 -8.53 0.62
CA THR A 43 -15.19 -8.46 1.27
C THR A 43 -14.31 -7.29 0.83
N ILE A 44 -13.33 -6.93 1.66
CA ILE A 44 -12.53 -5.70 1.48
C ILE A 44 -11.75 -5.71 0.16
N ARG A 45 -11.25 -6.88 -0.26
CA ARG A 45 -10.46 -7.02 -1.49
C ARG A 45 -11.27 -6.69 -2.73
N LEU A 46 -12.45 -7.30 -2.88
CA LEU A 46 -13.30 -7.08 -4.06
C LEU A 46 -14.03 -5.75 -3.98
N ARG A 47 -14.42 -5.30 -2.78
CA ARG A 47 -15.17 -4.05 -2.65
C ARG A 47 -14.32 -2.83 -2.99
N ILE A 48 -13.09 -2.76 -2.46
CA ILE A 48 -12.20 -1.63 -2.74
C ILE A 48 -11.81 -1.63 -4.21
N SER A 49 -11.40 -2.78 -4.77
CA SER A 49 -11.01 -2.85 -6.18
C SER A 49 -12.15 -2.49 -7.15
N SER A 50 -13.34 -3.06 -6.96
CA SER A 50 -14.52 -2.71 -7.79
C SER A 50 -14.95 -1.26 -7.63
N GLY A 51 -14.89 -0.73 -6.41
CA GLY A 51 -15.23 0.66 -6.13
C GLY A 51 -14.26 1.63 -6.80
N LEU A 52 -12.95 1.36 -6.72
CA LEU A 52 -11.94 2.18 -7.39
C LEU A 52 -12.02 2.08 -8.91
N ASN A 53 -12.26 0.88 -9.46
CA ASN A 53 -12.51 0.72 -10.90
C ASN A 53 -13.66 1.61 -11.36
N TRP A 54 -14.79 1.56 -10.66
CA TRP A 54 -15.95 2.41 -10.96
C TRP A 54 -15.63 3.90 -10.83
N ALA A 55 -14.91 4.32 -9.78
CA ALA A 55 -14.50 5.72 -9.63
C ALA A 55 -13.64 6.17 -10.82
N PHE A 56 -12.69 5.32 -11.25
CA PHE A 56 -11.84 5.58 -12.40
C PHE A 56 -12.52 5.38 -13.75
N GLU A 57 -13.79 4.96 -13.84
CA GLU A 57 -14.56 5.09 -15.08
C GLU A 57 -15.04 6.53 -15.26
N ILE A 58 -15.35 7.20 -14.14
CA ILE A 58 -15.92 8.55 -14.10
C ILE A 58 -14.81 9.62 -14.13
N VAL A 59 -13.73 9.44 -13.36
CA VAL A 59 -12.66 10.44 -13.21
C VAL A 59 -11.28 9.91 -13.61
N ASP A 60 -10.36 10.80 -13.97
CA ASP A 60 -8.98 10.43 -14.33
C ASP A 60 -8.02 10.41 -13.13
N ARG A 61 -8.40 11.07 -12.05
CA ARG A 61 -7.63 11.21 -10.82
C ARG A 61 -8.56 11.24 -9.62
N ALA A 62 -8.14 10.59 -8.54
CA ALA A 62 -8.95 10.49 -7.34
C ALA A 62 -8.10 10.64 -6.08
N ILE A 63 -8.65 11.34 -5.09
CA ILE A 63 -8.19 11.30 -3.70
C ILE A 63 -9.08 10.29 -2.99
N ILE A 64 -8.45 9.29 -2.37
CA ILE A 64 -9.07 8.19 -1.67
C ILE A 64 -8.82 8.37 -0.19
N LEU A 65 -9.91 8.43 0.58
CA LEU A 65 -9.90 8.52 2.04
C LEU A 65 -10.77 7.40 2.61
N GLU A 66 -10.28 6.77 3.67
CA GLU A 66 -11.04 5.80 4.43
C GLU A 66 -11.92 6.50 5.46
N HIS A 67 -12.99 5.83 5.91
CA HIS A 67 -13.99 6.39 6.82
C HIS A 67 -13.45 6.72 8.22
N ASP A 68 -12.34 6.11 8.60
CA ASP A 68 -11.66 6.25 9.90
C ASP A 68 -10.45 7.20 9.84
N CYS A 69 -10.36 8.01 8.79
CA CYS A 69 -9.23 8.89 8.52
C CYS A 69 -9.64 10.36 8.60
N LEU A 70 -8.92 11.14 9.40
CA LEU A 70 -9.10 12.58 9.55
C LEU A 70 -7.95 13.32 8.84
N PRO A 71 -8.17 13.85 7.62
CA PRO A 71 -7.16 14.61 6.90
C PRO A 71 -7.00 16.03 7.44
N SER A 72 -5.78 16.55 7.38
CA SER A 72 -5.48 17.99 7.50
C SER A 72 -6.09 18.78 6.35
N LYS A 73 -6.25 20.10 6.53
CA LYS A 73 -6.76 20.96 5.44
C LYS A 73 -5.77 21.02 4.29
N SER A 74 -4.47 21.05 4.60
CA SER A 74 -3.40 21.03 3.61
C SER A 74 -3.37 19.75 2.76
N PHE A 75 -3.95 18.63 3.21
CA PHE A 75 -3.94 17.37 2.45
C PHE A 75 -4.59 17.48 1.07
N PHE A 76 -5.76 18.12 0.97
CA PHE A 76 -6.47 18.24 -0.30
C PHE A 76 -5.71 19.11 -1.30
N ASN A 77 -5.18 20.25 -0.84
CA ASN A 77 -4.38 21.14 -1.68
C ASN A 77 -3.06 20.47 -2.10
N TYR A 78 -2.42 19.74 -1.18
CA TYR A 78 -1.23 18.94 -1.47
C TYR A 78 -1.48 17.91 -2.57
N CYS A 79 -2.54 17.10 -2.43
CA CYS A 79 -2.90 16.13 -3.45
C CYS A 79 -3.27 16.80 -4.78
N SER A 80 -4.02 17.90 -4.76
CA SER A 80 -4.43 18.61 -5.99
C SER A 80 -3.23 19.10 -6.79
N VAL A 81 -2.29 19.82 -6.14
CA VAL A 81 -1.08 20.33 -6.80
C VAL A 81 -0.21 19.21 -7.36
N LEU A 82 -0.07 18.10 -6.63
CA LEU A 82 0.76 16.98 -7.08
C LEU A 82 0.09 16.13 -8.16
N LEU A 83 -1.23 15.95 -8.10
CA LEU A 83 -1.99 15.23 -9.11
C LEU A 83 -1.88 15.93 -10.48
N GLU A 84 -1.93 17.26 -10.49
CA GLU A 84 -1.75 18.07 -11.70
C GLU A 84 -0.28 18.05 -12.17
N ARG A 85 0.68 18.26 -11.26
CA ARG A 85 2.11 18.32 -11.62
C ARG A 85 2.65 17.01 -12.21
N TYR A 86 2.21 15.86 -11.69
CA TYR A 86 2.70 14.54 -12.10
C TYR A 86 1.69 13.77 -12.97
N GLU A 87 0.72 14.46 -13.58
CA GLU A 87 -0.32 13.84 -14.38
C GLU A 87 0.25 12.97 -15.52
N SER A 88 1.29 13.43 -16.22
CA SER A 88 1.93 12.70 -17.31
C SER A 88 3.16 11.88 -16.91
N ASP A 89 3.60 11.92 -15.65
CA ASP A 89 4.80 11.22 -15.20
C ASP A 89 4.46 9.78 -14.77
N GLU A 90 4.72 8.82 -15.65
CA GLU A 90 4.45 7.40 -15.37
C GLU A 90 5.30 6.81 -14.23
N ARG A 91 6.40 7.46 -13.85
CA ARG A 91 7.23 7.00 -12.73
C ARG A 91 6.52 7.17 -11.40
N VAL A 92 5.57 8.11 -11.32
CA VAL A 92 4.80 8.39 -10.11
C VAL A 92 3.45 7.70 -10.20
N MET A 93 3.23 6.72 -9.32
CA MET A 93 2.00 5.93 -9.31
C MET A 93 1.07 6.29 -8.16
N MET A 94 1.59 6.96 -7.13
CA MET A 94 0.83 7.18 -5.92
C MET A 94 1.31 8.43 -5.17
N ILE A 95 0.37 9.14 -4.55
CA ILE A 95 0.63 10.17 -3.55
C ILE A 95 0.05 9.68 -2.23
N SER A 96 0.87 9.55 -1.19
CA SER A 96 0.39 9.24 0.15
C SER A 96 0.14 10.53 0.93
N GLY A 97 -0.82 10.51 1.87
CA GLY A 97 -0.97 11.52 2.91
C GLY A 97 -0.21 11.21 4.19
N GLN A 98 0.49 10.07 4.28
CA GLN A 98 1.03 9.56 5.53
C GLN A 98 2.54 9.70 5.58
N ASN A 99 3.08 9.95 6.77
CA ASN A 99 4.52 9.87 7.01
C ASN A 99 4.80 9.03 8.27
N HIS A 100 5.38 7.84 8.05
CA HIS A 100 5.68 6.87 9.11
C HIS A 100 7.08 7.01 9.70
N LEU A 101 7.82 8.06 9.35
CA LEU A 101 9.17 8.30 9.86
C LEU A 101 9.18 9.01 11.22
N PHE A 102 8.02 9.33 11.80
CA PHE A 102 7.90 9.96 13.13
C PHE A 102 8.80 11.19 13.31
N GLY A 103 8.88 12.05 12.28
CA GLY A 103 9.75 13.23 12.28
C GLY A 103 11.26 12.97 12.08
N HIS A 104 11.69 11.71 11.96
CA HIS A 104 13.10 11.34 11.71
C HIS A 104 13.51 11.47 10.24
N GLY A 105 12.55 11.72 9.35
CA GLY A 105 12.76 11.89 7.92
C GLY A 105 12.83 13.35 7.48
N ALA A 106 13.37 14.26 8.30
CA ALA A 106 13.40 15.69 7.99
C ALA A 106 13.98 15.94 6.58
N THR A 107 13.22 16.64 5.76
CA THR A 107 13.58 17.02 4.39
C THR A 107 13.43 18.53 4.26
N LYS A 108 14.27 19.15 3.42
CA LYS A 108 14.14 20.58 3.05
C LYS A 108 12.94 20.81 2.12
N ASP A 109 12.54 19.78 1.39
CA ASP A 109 11.41 19.77 0.47
C ASP A 109 10.12 19.42 1.21
N SER A 110 8.97 19.82 0.66
CA SER A 110 7.65 19.55 1.25
C SER A 110 7.25 18.07 1.14
N TYR A 111 7.88 17.31 0.25
CA TYR A 111 7.67 15.87 0.07
C TYR A 111 8.92 15.19 -0.47
N TYR A 112 8.95 13.86 -0.42
CA TYR A 112 10.01 13.04 -0.99
C TYR A 112 9.40 11.87 -1.77
N PHE A 113 10.20 11.24 -2.62
CA PHE A 113 9.80 10.01 -3.30
C PHE A 113 10.29 8.80 -2.51
N SER A 114 9.41 7.83 -2.30
CA SER A 114 9.71 6.55 -1.66
C SER A 114 9.31 5.40 -2.58
N ARG A 115 10.00 4.26 -2.45
CA ARG A 115 9.56 2.99 -3.03
C ARG A 115 8.50 2.29 -2.21
N TYR A 116 8.25 2.76 -0.99
CA TYR A 116 7.26 2.19 -0.09
C TYR A 116 5.91 2.89 -0.27
N PRO A 117 4.92 2.22 -0.86
CA PRO A 117 3.55 2.72 -0.87
C PRO A 117 2.93 2.73 0.53
N HIS A 118 2.36 3.87 0.90
CA HIS A 118 1.63 4.09 2.15
C HIS A 118 0.15 4.32 1.82
N VAL A 119 -0.60 3.24 1.62
CA VAL A 119 -2.01 3.28 1.15
C VAL A 119 -3.04 3.31 2.27
N MET A 120 -2.63 3.23 3.53
CA MET A 120 -3.53 2.77 4.58
C MET A 120 -4.51 3.83 5.05
N TRP A 121 -4.18 5.13 5.07
CA TRP A 121 -5.05 6.13 5.73
C TRP A 121 -5.30 7.39 4.91
N GLY A 122 -5.18 7.31 3.59
CA GLY A 122 -5.44 8.45 2.71
C GLY A 122 -4.34 8.64 1.68
N TRP A 123 -4.74 8.60 0.42
CA TRP A 123 -3.83 8.64 -0.71
C TRP A 123 -4.53 9.14 -1.96
N ALA A 124 -3.77 9.45 -3.00
CA ALA A 124 -4.30 9.83 -4.29
C ALA A 124 -3.57 9.08 -5.40
N THR A 125 -4.28 8.81 -6.50
CA THR A 125 -3.71 8.18 -7.68
C THR A 125 -4.47 8.59 -8.94
N TRP A 126 -3.96 8.12 -10.08
CA TRP A 126 -4.50 8.36 -11.41
C TRP A 126 -5.04 7.06 -11.99
N ARG A 127 -6.03 7.19 -12.88
CA ARG A 127 -6.57 6.10 -13.71
C ARG A 127 -5.47 5.32 -14.42
N ARG A 128 -4.49 6.03 -14.99
CA ARG A 128 -3.33 5.42 -15.68
C ARG A 128 -2.48 4.51 -14.78
N ALA A 129 -2.37 4.83 -13.50
CA ALA A 129 -1.58 4.04 -12.55
C ALA A 129 -2.41 2.88 -12.03
N TRP A 130 -3.68 3.14 -11.71
CA TRP A 130 -4.63 2.12 -11.26
C TRP A 130 -4.93 1.08 -12.35
N ALA A 131 -4.90 1.44 -13.63
CA ALA A 131 -5.03 0.49 -14.75
C ALA A 131 -3.95 -0.60 -14.76
N LYS A 132 -2.82 -0.39 -14.07
CA LYS A 132 -1.74 -1.38 -13.90
C LYS A 132 -1.94 -2.28 -12.66
N TYR A 133 -3.06 -2.11 -11.95
CA TYR A 133 -3.40 -2.92 -10.78
C TYR A 133 -3.76 -4.35 -11.19
N ASP A 134 -3.08 -5.32 -10.60
CA ASP A 134 -3.28 -6.74 -10.86
C ASP A 134 -3.65 -7.45 -9.54
N LEU A 135 -4.94 -7.81 -9.42
CA LEU A 135 -5.50 -8.50 -8.26
C LEU A 135 -4.98 -9.93 -8.11
N ASP A 136 -4.77 -10.63 -9.22
CA ASP A 136 -4.39 -12.04 -9.24
C ASP A 136 -2.86 -12.21 -9.23
N MET A 137 -2.13 -11.11 -9.43
CA MET A 137 -0.68 -11.08 -9.54
C MET A 137 -0.18 -12.12 -10.55
N ALA A 138 -0.80 -12.16 -11.74
CA ALA A 138 -0.57 -13.21 -12.73
C ALA A 138 0.90 -13.30 -13.16
N GLN A 139 1.60 -12.16 -13.20
CA GLN A 139 3.03 -12.07 -13.56
C GLN A 139 3.99 -12.32 -12.40
N TRP A 140 3.49 -12.61 -11.20
CA TRP A 140 4.33 -12.80 -10.02
C TRP A 140 5.40 -13.88 -10.18
N PRO A 141 5.13 -15.07 -10.77
CA PRO A 141 6.16 -16.08 -10.97
C PRO A 141 7.36 -15.59 -11.81
N GLU A 142 7.10 -14.81 -12.85
CA GLU A 142 8.13 -14.26 -13.73
C GLU A 142 8.96 -13.20 -13.02
N ILE A 143 8.31 -12.27 -12.32
CA ILE A 143 8.97 -11.20 -11.54
C ILE A 143 9.81 -11.78 -10.40
N ARG A 144 9.30 -12.82 -9.73
CA ARG A 144 10.03 -13.55 -8.69
C ARG A 144 11.30 -14.18 -9.27
N ASP A 145 11.18 -14.85 -10.42
CA ASP A 145 12.31 -15.56 -11.04
C ASP A 145 13.33 -14.59 -11.66
N ALA A 146 12.88 -13.42 -12.11
CA ALA A 146 13.72 -12.28 -12.51
C ALA A 146 14.40 -11.57 -11.33
N LYS A 147 14.02 -11.88 -10.09
CA LYS A 147 14.58 -11.33 -8.84
C LYS A 147 14.50 -9.81 -8.75
N LEU A 148 13.39 -9.22 -9.18
CA LEU A 148 13.19 -7.78 -9.19
C LEU A 148 13.52 -7.11 -7.83
N PHE A 149 13.14 -7.75 -6.72
CA PHE A 149 13.43 -7.26 -5.37
C PHE A 149 14.92 -7.20 -5.00
N ASP A 150 15.80 -7.89 -5.72
CA ASP A 150 17.25 -7.77 -5.54
C ASP A 150 17.76 -6.36 -5.88
N GLN A 151 17.02 -5.60 -6.69
CA GLN A 151 17.36 -4.24 -7.10
C GLN A 151 16.80 -3.18 -6.13
N TYR A 152 15.64 -3.42 -5.52
CA TYR A 152 14.96 -2.44 -4.68
C TYR A 152 15.37 -2.48 -3.22
N PHE A 153 15.60 -3.69 -2.67
CA PHE A 153 15.89 -3.84 -1.25
C PHE A 153 17.35 -4.27 -1.04
N PRO A 154 18.21 -3.41 -0.48
CA PRO A 154 19.62 -3.74 -0.31
C PRO A 154 19.80 -4.93 0.66
N LYS A 155 18.94 -5.03 1.68
CA LYS A 155 19.04 -6.06 2.72
C LYS A 155 18.39 -7.36 2.29
N ARG A 156 19.14 -8.47 2.33
CA ARG A 156 18.62 -9.82 2.00
C ARG A 156 17.41 -10.23 2.85
N ARG A 157 17.42 -9.83 4.13
CA ARG A 157 16.33 -10.17 5.07
C ARG A 157 14.99 -9.55 4.65
N GLU A 158 15.03 -8.31 4.18
CA GLU A 158 13.87 -7.55 3.70
C GLU A 158 13.36 -8.12 2.36
N ARG A 159 14.29 -8.47 1.45
CA ARG A 159 13.96 -9.16 0.20
C ARG A 159 13.18 -10.44 0.41
N TYR A 160 13.71 -11.33 1.25
CA TYR A 160 13.07 -12.62 1.49
C TYR A 160 11.77 -12.47 2.27
N TYR A 161 11.66 -11.46 3.13
CA TYR A 161 10.41 -11.14 3.78
C TYR A 161 9.34 -10.77 2.76
N TRP A 162 9.58 -9.78 1.90
CA TRP A 162 8.60 -9.36 0.89
C TRP A 162 8.28 -10.45 -0.12
N GLU A 163 9.28 -11.18 -0.61
CA GLU A 163 9.07 -12.34 -1.49
C GLU A 163 8.21 -13.40 -0.80
N SER A 164 8.42 -13.63 0.50
CA SER A 164 7.64 -14.62 1.25
C SER A 164 6.19 -14.19 1.49
N VAL A 165 5.95 -12.90 1.76
CA VAL A 165 4.60 -12.35 1.92
C VAL A 165 3.84 -12.48 0.61
N LEU A 166 4.43 -12.03 -0.50
CA LEU A 166 3.76 -12.08 -1.79
C LEU A 166 3.53 -13.51 -2.29
N GLU A 167 4.52 -14.40 -2.16
CA GLU A 167 4.38 -15.79 -2.61
C GLU A 167 3.38 -16.57 -1.73
N TYR A 168 3.54 -16.55 -0.41
CA TYR A 168 2.83 -17.48 0.47
C TYR A 168 1.54 -16.91 1.06
N THR A 169 1.47 -15.59 1.27
CA THR A 169 0.31 -14.95 1.90
C THR A 169 -0.65 -14.41 0.86
N VAL A 170 -0.15 -13.74 -0.18
CA VAL A 170 -1.00 -13.11 -1.19
C VAL A 170 -1.32 -14.07 -2.33
N TYR A 171 -0.31 -14.51 -3.08
CA TYR A 171 -0.48 -15.33 -4.27
C TYR A 171 -1.05 -16.73 -3.97
N ASN A 172 -0.38 -17.49 -3.08
CA ASN A 172 -0.85 -18.84 -2.72
C ASN A 172 -1.89 -18.81 -1.59
N GLY A 173 -1.73 -17.91 -0.63
CA GLY A 173 -2.57 -17.83 0.57
C GLY A 173 -3.92 -17.17 0.33
N ARG A 174 -4.10 -16.49 -0.81
CA ARG A 174 -5.31 -15.74 -1.18
C ARG A 174 -5.80 -14.86 -0.04
N LEU A 175 -4.85 -14.17 0.63
CA LEU A 175 -5.20 -13.22 1.67
C LEU A 175 -6.18 -12.20 1.12
N ASP A 176 -7.24 -11.97 1.88
CA ASP A 176 -8.34 -11.10 1.47
C ASP A 176 -8.02 -9.63 1.78
N THR A 177 -6.99 -9.13 1.11
CA THR A 177 -6.50 -7.76 1.20
C THR A 177 -6.30 -7.20 -0.21
N TRP A 178 -6.30 -5.88 -0.37
CA TRP A 178 -6.09 -5.21 -1.66
C TRP A 178 -4.74 -4.47 -1.75
N ASP A 179 -4.17 -4.12 -0.60
CA ASP A 179 -3.00 -3.27 -0.43
C ASP A 179 -1.71 -3.94 -0.89
N TYR A 180 -1.47 -5.21 -0.53
CA TYR A 180 -0.28 -5.93 -0.96
C TYR A 180 -0.21 -6.12 -2.48
N GLN A 181 -1.35 -6.33 -3.13
CA GLN A 181 -1.45 -6.40 -4.59
C GLN A 181 -1.09 -5.06 -5.21
N TRP A 182 -1.50 -3.95 -4.60
CA TRP A 182 -1.15 -2.63 -5.09
C TRP A 182 0.35 -2.35 -4.92
N PHE A 183 0.94 -2.81 -3.81
CA PHE A 183 2.38 -2.71 -3.58
C PHE A 183 3.15 -3.48 -4.65
N TYR A 184 2.70 -4.69 -4.95
CA TYR A 184 3.24 -5.49 -6.03
C TYR A 184 3.12 -4.77 -7.38
N SER A 185 1.93 -4.25 -7.74
CA SER A 185 1.73 -3.52 -9.00
C SER A 185 2.66 -2.30 -9.12
N MET A 186 2.86 -1.54 -8.03
CA MET A 186 3.81 -0.45 -8.03
C MET A 186 5.25 -0.92 -8.24
N TRP A 187 5.70 -1.95 -7.51
CA TRP A 187 7.07 -2.46 -7.66
C TRP A 187 7.33 -3.11 -9.03
N ALA A 188 6.36 -3.85 -9.55
CA ALA A 188 6.42 -4.45 -10.89
C ALA A 188 6.63 -3.39 -11.98
N ASN A 189 6.06 -2.20 -11.80
CA ASN A 189 6.15 -1.08 -12.73
C ASN A 189 7.24 -0.05 -12.38
N SER A 190 8.13 -0.35 -11.42
CA SER A 190 9.15 0.60 -10.94
C SER A 190 8.56 1.94 -10.44
N GLY A 191 7.32 1.92 -9.97
CA GLY A 191 6.57 3.10 -9.53
C GLY A 191 7.08 3.67 -8.21
N LEU A 192 6.99 4.99 -8.11
CA LEU A 192 7.32 5.76 -6.91
C LEU A 192 6.05 6.25 -6.23
N CYS A 193 6.12 6.32 -4.90
CA CYS A 193 5.15 6.96 -4.03
C CYS A 193 5.69 8.34 -3.62
N ILE A 194 4.87 9.38 -3.76
CA ILE A 194 5.15 10.69 -3.16
C ILE A 194 4.69 10.67 -1.71
N THR A 195 5.59 10.95 -0.79
CA THR A 195 5.34 10.92 0.66
C THR A 195 5.60 12.32 1.25
N PRO A 196 4.66 12.88 2.03
CA PRO A 196 4.81 14.23 2.56
C PRO A 196 5.90 14.28 3.63
N SER A 197 6.53 15.44 3.82
CA SER A 197 7.55 15.63 4.87
C SER A 197 6.96 15.59 6.29
N ARG A 198 5.66 15.85 6.42
CA ARG A 198 4.87 15.74 7.65
C ARG A 198 3.68 14.80 7.45
N ASN A 199 3.15 14.23 8.52
CA ASN A 199 1.97 13.37 8.41
C ASN A 199 0.72 14.22 8.18
N LEU A 200 0.02 14.04 7.05
CA LEU A 200 -1.15 14.87 6.68
C LEU A 200 -2.49 14.25 7.06
N VAL A 201 -2.53 12.95 7.40
CA VAL A 201 -3.76 12.26 7.74
C VAL A 201 -3.59 11.46 9.03
N GLN A 202 -4.53 11.64 9.95
CA GLN A 202 -4.59 10.90 11.21
C GLN A 202 -5.63 9.79 11.11
N ASN A 203 -5.27 8.56 11.49
CA ASN A 203 -6.27 7.52 11.68
C ASN A 203 -6.88 7.65 13.09
N ILE A 204 -8.20 7.78 13.16
CA ILE A 204 -8.98 7.89 14.39
C ILE A 204 -9.74 6.59 14.75
N GLY A 205 -9.78 5.61 13.85
CA GLY A 205 -10.41 4.30 14.05
C GLY A 205 -9.51 3.24 14.69
N LEU A 206 -8.34 3.63 15.21
CA LEU A 206 -7.47 2.76 16.02
C LEU A 206 -7.90 2.71 17.50
N ASP A 207 -9.22 2.73 17.73
CA ASP A 207 -9.84 2.63 19.05
C ASP A 207 -10.16 1.18 19.42
N SER A 208 -10.78 0.98 20.59
CA SER A 208 -11.11 -0.36 21.10
C SER A 208 -12.12 -1.16 20.26
N GLU A 209 -12.80 -0.55 19.29
CA GLU A 209 -13.77 -1.22 18.40
C GLU A 209 -13.18 -1.59 17.03
N ALA A 210 -11.89 -1.30 16.78
CA ALA A 210 -11.23 -1.59 15.51
C ALA A 210 -11.25 -3.09 15.18
N THR A 211 -11.80 -3.43 14.01
CA THR A 211 -12.07 -4.84 13.64
C THR A 211 -10.79 -5.58 13.19
N HIS A 212 -9.71 -4.86 12.85
CA HIS A 212 -8.48 -5.43 12.29
C HIS A 212 -7.15 -4.96 12.92
N THR A 213 -7.17 -4.01 13.86
CA THR A 213 -5.97 -3.32 14.36
C THR A 213 -5.93 -3.31 15.89
N ASN A 214 -5.35 -4.35 16.48
CA ASN A 214 -5.22 -4.46 17.94
C ASN A 214 -3.79 -4.82 18.38
N THR A 215 -2.78 -4.39 17.62
CA THR A 215 -1.37 -4.59 17.97
C THR A 215 -0.79 -3.38 18.70
N THR A 216 0.26 -3.60 19.52
CA THR A 216 0.98 -2.52 20.24
C THR A 216 1.50 -1.40 19.33
N TYR A 217 1.70 -1.68 18.05
CA TYR A 217 2.22 -0.73 17.08
C TYR A 217 1.11 0.07 16.37
N ASP A 218 -0.09 -0.49 16.23
CA ASP A 218 -1.27 0.27 15.80
C ASP A 218 -1.48 1.46 16.74
N LYS A 219 -1.23 1.25 18.04
CA LYS A 219 -1.24 2.33 19.05
C LYS A 219 -0.16 3.39 18.84
N ILE A 220 1.00 3.03 18.28
CA ILE A 220 2.08 3.98 17.97
C ILE A 220 1.69 4.80 16.75
N TYR A 221 1.15 4.17 15.71
CA TYR A 221 0.68 4.89 14.53
C TYR A 221 -0.55 5.75 14.81
N ALA A 222 -1.42 5.35 15.76
CA ALA A 222 -2.51 6.18 16.25
C ALA A 222 -2.05 7.49 16.91
N THR A 223 -0.79 7.57 17.35
CA THR A 223 -0.23 8.83 17.89
C THR A 223 0.13 9.84 16.81
N LEU A 224 0.21 9.43 15.54
CA LEU A 224 0.50 10.34 14.43
C LEU A 224 -0.69 11.26 14.19
N ARG A 225 -0.49 12.54 14.49
CA ARG A 225 -1.48 13.59 14.23
C ARG A 225 -1.37 14.06 12.79
N ALA A 226 -2.48 14.58 12.27
CA ALA A 226 -2.47 15.33 11.04
C ALA A 226 -1.83 16.69 11.31
N GLU A 227 -0.79 17.01 10.56
CA GLU A 227 -0.07 18.27 10.62
C GLU A 227 -0.35 19.06 9.34
N GLU A 228 -0.37 20.39 9.44
CA GLU A 228 -0.49 21.25 8.28
C GLU A 228 0.87 21.40 7.58
N LEU A 229 0.83 21.45 6.24
CA LEU A 229 1.96 21.82 5.41
C LEU A 229 1.88 23.29 5.01
N ASP A 230 3.05 23.91 4.93
CA ASP A 230 3.24 25.26 4.43
C ASP A 230 3.16 25.28 2.89
N PHE A 231 2.57 26.34 2.34
CA PHE A 231 2.45 26.58 0.90
C PHE A 231 3.16 27.89 0.49
N PRO A 232 3.71 27.98 -0.73
CA PRO A 232 3.71 26.98 -1.80
C PRO A 232 4.60 25.76 -1.51
N LEU A 233 4.29 24.61 -2.12
CA LEU A 233 5.06 23.39 -1.92
C LEU A 233 6.49 23.55 -2.49
N VAL A 234 7.48 23.12 -1.71
CA VAL A 234 8.87 22.99 -2.16
C VAL A 234 9.03 21.63 -2.82
N HIS A 235 9.25 21.64 -4.14
CA HIS A 235 9.38 20.44 -4.95
C HIS A 235 10.83 19.93 -4.98
N PRO A 236 11.08 18.62 -4.77
CA PRO A 236 12.39 18.04 -4.99
C PRO A 236 12.87 18.25 -6.43
N ALA A 237 14.16 18.56 -6.59
CA ALA A 237 14.74 18.79 -7.91
C ALA A 237 14.74 17.54 -8.80
N ASN A 238 14.81 16.34 -8.20
CA ASN A 238 14.89 15.07 -8.90
C ASN A 238 13.78 14.11 -8.45
N VAL A 239 13.20 13.40 -9.42
CA VAL A 239 12.25 12.31 -9.18
C VAL A 239 13.01 11.03 -8.93
N LEU A 240 13.59 10.92 -7.73
CA LEU A 240 14.41 9.78 -7.30
C LEU A 240 14.00 9.36 -5.89
N ALA A 241 13.87 8.05 -5.69
CA ALA A 241 13.59 7.47 -4.40
C ALA A 241 14.69 7.81 -3.38
N SER A 242 14.27 8.30 -2.21
CA SER A 242 15.14 8.61 -1.07
C SER A 242 15.56 7.33 -0.37
N VAL A 243 16.72 6.78 -0.76
CA VAL A 243 17.25 5.50 -0.25
C VAL A 243 17.44 5.52 1.28
N ASP A 244 17.85 6.66 1.84
CA ASP A 244 17.98 6.89 3.28
C ASP A 244 16.65 6.66 4.01
N LYS A 245 15.57 7.23 3.47
CA LYS A 245 14.21 7.15 4.03
C LYS A 245 13.60 5.78 3.80
N ASP A 246 13.78 5.19 2.62
CA ASP A 246 13.36 3.82 2.33
C ASP A 246 14.00 2.81 3.29
N VAL A 247 15.29 2.98 3.62
CA VAL A 247 15.99 2.11 4.57
C VAL A 247 15.47 2.28 6.00
N LEU A 248 15.07 3.50 6.39
CA LEU A 248 14.47 3.75 7.70
C LEU A 248 13.07 3.14 7.77
N GLU A 249 12.25 3.36 6.75
CA GLU A 249 10.90 2.81 6.61
C GLU A 249 10.93 1.28 6.66
N GLY A 250 11.83 0.68 5.88
CA GLY A 250 12.07 -0.76 5.89
C GLY A 250 12.43 -1.30 7.28
N ARG A 251 13.22 -0.57 8.07
CA ARG A 251 13.54 -0.97 9.45
C ARG A 251 12.33 -0.91 10.37
N LEU A 252 11.54 0.17 10.30
CA LEU A 252 10.35 0.36 11.14
C LEU A 252 9.29 -0.69 10.82
N ARG A 253 8.98 -0.89 9.54
CA ARG A 253 8.01 -1.89 9.06
C ARG A 253 8.47 -3.32 9.37
N PHE A 254 9.76 -3.59 9.22
CA PHE A 254 10.29 -4.91 9.55
C PHE A 254 10.27 -5.16 11.07
N ALA A 255 10.50 -4.14 11.91
CA ALA A 255 10.35 -4.26 13.36
C ALA A 255 8.89 -4.49 13.80
N TYR A 256 7.92 -3.99 13.03
CA TYR A 256 6.49 -4.29 13.18
C TYR A 256 6.20 -5.77 12.90
N HIS A 257 6.55 -6.26 11.70
CA HIS A 257 6.18 -7.61 11.27
C HIS A 257 7.01 -8.75 11.89
N THR A 258 8.11 -8.46 12.60
CA THR A 258 9.00 -9.51 13.15
C THR A 258 8.96 -9.73 14.65
N LYS A 259 7.99 -9.14 15.34
CA LYS A 259 7.70 -9.44 16.75
C LYS A 259 6.52 -10.41 16.89
N GLY A 260 6.50 -11.18 17.97
CA GLY A 260 5.44 -12.14 18.29
C GLY A 260 5.38 -13.36 17.37
N MET A 261 4.24 -14.08 17.40
CA MET A 261 4.02 -15.28 16.55
C MET A 261 4.06 -14.96 15.05
N LEU A 262 3.60 -13.78 14.65
CA LEU A 262 3.75 -13.26 13.28
C LEU A 262 5.23 -13.23 12.85
N GLY A 263 6.12 -12.77 13.73
CA GLY A 263 7.55 -12.77 13.45
C GLY A 263 8.16 -14.16 13.30
N VAL A 264 7.69 -15.15 14.06
CA VAL A 264 8.13 -16.55 13.91
C VAL A 264 7.62 -17.12 12.59
N PHE A 265 6.36 -16.87 12.26
CA PHE A 265 5.75 -17.28 10.99
C PHE A 265 6.48 -16.69 9.78
N PHE A 266 6.73 -15.37 9.77
CA PHE A 266 7.45 -14.73 8.67
C PHE A 266 8.92 -15.15 8.59
N ARG A 267 9.59 -15.45 9.71
CA ARG A 267 10.94 -16.05 9.69
C ARG A 267 10.93 -17.43 9.05
N TYR A 268 9.93 -18.26 9.36
CA TYR A 268 9.77 -19.58 8.74
C TYR A 268 9.52 -19.47 7.23
N LEU A 269 8.64 -18.56 6.79
CA LEU A 269 8.39 -18.33 5.37
C LEU A 269 9.64 -17.78 4.64
N SER A 270 10.35 -16.84 5.26
CA SER A 270 11.62 -16.33 4.72
C SER A 270 12.68 -17.43 4.60
N LEU A 271 12.70 -18.39 5.54
CA LEU A 271 13.59 -19.55 5.49
C LEU A 271 13.23 -20.49 4.33
N LYS A 272 11.93 -20.69 4.04
CA LYS A 272 11.49 -21.44 2.85
C LYS A 272 11.97 -20.79 1.56
N VAL A 273 11.86 -19.47 1.44
CA VAL A 273 12.40 -18.73 0.28
C VAL A 273 13.90 -18.93 0.15
N LEU A 274 14.64 -18.82 1.26
CA LEU A 274 16.08 -19.04 1.26
C LEU A 274 16.44 -20.47 0.81
N LEU A 275 15.80 -21.49 1.37
CA LEU A 275 16.01 -22.89 1.01
C LEU A 275 15.66 -23.17 -0.45
N ARG A 276 14.60 -22.56 -0.98
CA ARG A 276 14.23 -22.67 -2.40
C ARG A 276 15.30 -22.04 -3.29
N ARG A 277 15.76 -20.82 -2.98
CA ARG A 277 16.81 -20.12 -3.75
C ARG A 277 18.14 -20.86 -3.70
N THR A 278 18.52 -21.46 -2.57
CA THR A 278 19.75 -22.27 -2.47
C THR A 278 19.61 -23.58 -3.25
N THR A 279 18.49 -24.28 -3.13
CA THR A 279 18.24 -25.53 -3.89
C THR A 279 18.20 -25.29 -5.40
N ALA A 280 17.59 -24.18 -5.85
CA ALA A 280 17.60 -23.78 -7.26
C ALA A 280 19.03 -23.43 -7.75
N ARG A 281 19.82 -22.76 -6.92
CA ARG A 281 21.23 -22.48 -7.21
C ARG A 281 22.05 -23.77 -7.31
N THR A 282 21.85 -24.72 -6.40
CA THR A 282 22.51 -26.03 -6.41
C THR A 282 22.09 -26.85 -7.63
N ARG A 283 20.80 -26.92 -7.98
CA ARG A 283 20.32 -27.58 -9.21
C ARG A 283 20.90 -26.95 -10.48
N ARG A 284 21.02 -25.62 -10.54
CA ARG A 284 21.66 -24.93 -11.66
C ARG A 284 23.16 -25.21 -11.72
N PHE A 285 23.84 -25.30 -10.57
CA PHE A 285 25.26 -25.63 -10.48
C PHE A 285 25.54 -27.08 -10.93
N PHE A 286 24.73 -28.05 -10.45
CA PHE A 286 24.82 -29.45 -10.86
C PHE A 286 24.36 -29.69 -12.31
N GLY A 287 23.37 -28.93 -12.80
CA GLY A 287 22.93 -28.99 -14.20
C GLY A 287 23.98 -28.43 -15.18
N ILE A 288 24.78 -27.45 -14.76
CA ILE A 288 25.94 -26.95 -15.53
C ILE A 288 27.08 -27.98 -15.50
N LEU A 289 27.35 -28.62 -14.35
CA LEU A 289 28.34 -29.70 -14.23
C LEU A 289 27.99 -30.94 -15.08
N TRP A 290 26.70 -31.24 -15.27
CA TRP A 290 26.26 -32.34 -16.14
C TRP A 290 26.32 -32.01 -17.64
N ARG A 291 26.13 -30.75 -18.04
CA ARG A 291 26.35 -30.31 -19.42
C ARG A 291 27.82 -30.15 -19.81
N GLY A 292 28.73 -30.05 -18.83
CA GLY A 292 30.17 -30.02 -19.05
C GLY A 292 30.85 -31.39 -19.15
N ARG A 293 30.12 -32.50 -18.99
CA ARG A 293 30.66 -33.87 -19.03
C ARG A 293 30.18 -34.73 -20.21
N SER A 294 29.30 -34.20 -21.05
CA SER A 294 28.79 -34.89 -22.26
C SER A 294 29.45 -34.42 -23.56
N GLY A 295 30.62 -33.78 -23.47
CA GLY A 295 31.44 -33.37 -24.61
C GLY A 295 32.91 -33.71 -24.41
N ILE A 296 33.21 -35.02 -24.33
CA ILE A 296 34.50 -35.63 -24.69
C ILE A 296 34.18 -36.93 -25.41
#